data_AF-A0A9D5VA11-F1
#
_entry.id   AF-A0A9D5VA11-F1
#
_cell.length_a   1.000
_cell.length_b   1.000
_cell.length_c   1.000
_cell.angle_alpha   90.00
_cell.angle_beta   90.00
_cell.angle_gamma   90.00
#
_symmetry.space_group_name_H-M   'P 1'
#
loop_
_entity.id
_entity.type
_entity.pdbx_description
1 polymer ?
#
loop_
_entity_poly.entity_id
_entity_poly.type
_entity_poly.pdbx_seq_one_letter_code
_entity_poly.pdbx_strand_id
1 'polypeptide(L)'
;MEGRAVLSLILYMIAGAFIVLFASQNLDVVTVFLVLGPPLQVPLIVVIGMSFMIGFVTAIMVVLRKAVKKQTRKTGHEIVGR
;
A
#
# COMPACT_ATOMS: atom_id res chain seq x y z
N MET A 1 -21.74 -9.96 21.12
CA MET A 1 -20.50 -9.26 20.69
C MET A 1 -19.44 -10.22 20.15
N GLU A 2 -19.42 -11.48 20.59
CA GLU A 2 -18.42 -12.50 20.20
C GLU A 2 -18.46 -12.87 18.70
N GLY A 3 -19.66 -12.98 18.11
CA GLY A 3 -19.80 -13.34 16.69
C GLY A 3 -19.14 -12.36 15.72
N ARG A 4 -19.04 -11.06 16.07
CA ARG A 4 -18.35 -10.07 15.22
C ARG A 4 -16.84 -10.28 15.23
N ALA A 5 -16.28 -10.60 16.39
CA ALA A 5 -14.83 -10.86 16.53
C ALA A 5 -14.42 -12.14 15.80
N VAL A 6 -15.22 -13.21 15.93
CA VAL A 6 -14.99 -14.47 15.22
C VAL A 6 -15.10 -14.27 13.70
N LEU A 7 -16.09 -13.51 13.24
CA LEU A 7 -16.22 -13.17 11.81
C LEU A 7 -15.02 -12.39 11.30
N SER A 8 -14.55 -11.38 12.04
CA SER A 8 -13.33 -10.64 11.66
C SER A 8 -12.09 -11.54 11.61
N LEU A 9 -11.93 -12.46 12.56
CA LEU A 9 -10.83 -13.44 12.56
C LEU A 9 -10.87 -14.33 11.32
N ILE A 10 -12.04 -14.88 10.98
CA ILE A 10 -12.22 -15.71 9.79
C ILE A 10 -11.89 -14.92 8.53
N LEU A 11 -12.35 -13.67 8.43
CA LEU A 11 -12.03 -12.81 7.28
C LEU A 11 -10.53 -12.53 7.16
N TYR A 12 -9.83 -12.30 8.27
CA TYR A 12 -8.38 -12.13 8.25
C TYR A 12 -7.64 -13.40 7.86
N MET A 13 -8.10 -14.57 8.32
CA MET A 13 -7.54 -15.86 7.89
C MET A 13 -7.73 -16.08 6.39
N ILE A 14 -8.94 -15.83 5.88
CA ILE A 14 -9.24 -15.96 4.45
C ILE A 14 -8.37 -15.01 3.63
N ALA A 15 -8.29 -13.73 4.02
CA ALA A 15 -7.45 -12.75 3.36
C ALA A 15 -5.96 -13.15 3.38
N GLY A 16 -5.46 -13.62 4.52
CA GLY A 16 -4.09 -14.12 4.66
C GLY A 16 -3.83 -15.33 3.75
N ALA A 17 -4.75 -16.29 3.70
CA ALA A 17 -4.65 -17.46 2.82
C ALA A 17 -4.59 -17.05 1.34
N PHE A 18 -5.42 -16.09 0.91
CA PHE A 18 -5.37 -15.56 -0.45
C PHE A 18 -4.03 -14.90 -0.77
N ILE A 19 -3.48 -14.11 0.16
CA ILE A 19 -2.16 -13.48 -0.02
C ILE A 19 -1.07 -14.53 -0.18
N VAL A 20 -1.08 -15.58 0.65
CA VAL A 20 -0.10 -16.67 0.59
C VAL A 20 -0.22 -17.45 -0.71
N LEU A 21 -1.44 -17.81 -1.13
CA LEU A 21 -1.68 -18.50 -2.40
C LEU A 21 -1.22 -17.66 -3.59
N PHE A 22 -1.56 -16.37 -3.59
CA PHE A 22 -1.11 -15.43 -4.61
C PHE A 22 0.42 -15.33 -4.65
N ALA A 23 1.07 -15.18 -3.49
CA ALA A 23 2.53 -15.12 -3.41
C ALA A 23 3.17 -16.41 -3.92
N SER A 24 2.64 -17.58 -3.54
CA SER A 24 3.13 -18.89 -3.98
C SER A 24 3.04 -19.07 -5.49
N GLN A 25 1.99 -18.54 -6.13
CA GLN A 25 1.81 -18.59 -7.59
C GLN A 25 2.73 -17.61 -8.34
N ASN A 26 3.28 -16.60 -7.65
CA ASN A 26 4.13 -15.56 -8.24
C ASN A 26 5.60 -15.69 -7.79
N LEU A 27 6.03 -16.89 -7.40
CA LEU A 27 7.43 -17.19 -7.11
C LEU A 27 8.29 -17.36 -8.37
N ASP A 28 7.65 -17.45 -9.53
CA ASP A 28 8.36 -17.53 -10.80
C ASP A 28 9.30 -16.34 -10.99
N VAL A 29 10.50 -16.67 -11.44
CA VAL A 29 11.59 -15.71 -11.57
C VAL A 29 11.43 -14.94 -12.87
N VAL A 30 11.46 -13.62 -12.78
CA VAL A 30 11.41 -12.72 -13.93
C VAL A 30 12.72 -11.96 -14.05
N THR A 31 13.11 -11.69 -15.29
CA THR A 31 14.31 -10.89 -15.59
C THR A 31 13.92 -9.42 -15.66
N VAL A 32 14.48 -8.62 -14.78
CA VAL A 32 14.29 -7.17 -14.72
C VAL A 32 15.52 -6.48 -15.28
N PHE A 33 15.32 -5.66 -16.31
CA PHE A 33 16.36 -4.82 -16.89
C PHE A 33 16.36 -3.48 -16.15
N LEU A 34 17.39 -3.27 -15.34
CA LEU A 34 17.59 -2.01 -14.64
C LEU A 34 18.21 -0.99 -15.60
N VAL A 35 17.94 0.31 -15.38
CA VAL A 35 18.52 1.41 -16.19
C VAL A 35 20.05 1.40 -16.13
N LEU A 36 20.61 0.92 -15.02
CA LEU A 36 22.04 0.74 -14.80
C LEU A 36 22.28 -0.70 -14.32
N GLY A 37 23.25 -1.38 -14.95
CA GLY A 37 23.74 -2.69 -14.51
C GLY A 37 23.23 -3.89 -15.31
N PRO A 38 23.65 -5.11 -14.93
CA PRO A 38 23.24 -6.34 -15.60
C PRO A 38 21.78 -6.70 -15.29
N PRO A 39 21.12 -7.53 -16.14
CA PRO A 39 19.77 -8.00 -15.89
C PRO A 39 19.69 -8.77 -14.57
N LEU A 40 18.70 -8.42 -13.74
CA LEU A 40 18.50 -9.00 -12.43
C LEU A 40 17.38 -10.04 -12.48
N GLN A 41 17.61 -11.23 -11.93
CA GLN A 41 16.59 -12.27 -11.82
C GLN A 41 15.96 -12.23 -10.43
N VAL A 42 14.67 -11.93 -10.34
CA VAL A 42 13.94 -11.82 -9.08
C VAL A 42 12.57 -12.48 -9.17
N PRO A 43 12.02 -13.00 -8.05
CA PRO A 43 10.65 -13.50 -8.02
C PRO A 43 9.66 -12.40 -8.39
N LEU A 44 8.68 -12.72 -9.24
CA LEU A 44 7.66 -11.77 -9.70
C LEU A 44 6.92 -11.09 -8.54
N ILE A 45 6.70 -11.81 -7.44
CA ILE A 45 6.07 -11.26 -6.23
C ILE A 45 6.84 -10.07 -5.64
N VAL A 46 8.18 -10.04 -5.77
CA VAL A 46 9.00 -8.92 -5.30
C VAL A 46 8.70 -7.66 -6.12
N VAL A 47 8.60 -7.81 -7.45
CA VAL A 47 8.28 -6.71 -8.36
C VAL A 47 6.88 -6.16 -8.09
N ILE A 48 5.90 -7.05 -7.91
CA ILE A 48 4.52 -6.69 -7.59
C ILE A 48 4.46 -5.96 -6.24
N GLY A 49 5.11 -6.53 -5.21
CA GLY A 49 5.13 -5.98 -3.87
C GLY A 49 5.76 -4.58 -3.81
N MET A 50 6.90 -4.39 -4.48
CA MET A 50 7.55 -3.07 -4.57
C MET A 50 6.69 -2.05 -5.30
N SER A 51 6.07 -2.43 -6.42
CA SER A 51 5.19 -1.54 -7.19
C SER A 51 3.98 -1.10 -6.37
N PHE A 52 3.35 -2.03 -5.67
CA PHE A 52 2.23 -1.74 -4.77
C PHE A 52 2.65 -0.82 -3.63
N MET A 53 3.79 -1.11 -2.98
CA MET A 53 4.32 -0.31 -1.87
C MET A 53 4.54 1.14 -2.30
N ILE A 54 5.18 1.38 -3.45
CA ILE A 54 5.43 2.74 -3.96
C ILE A 54 4.10 3.47 -4.24
N GLY A 55 3.12 2.78 -4.84
CA GLY A 55 1.78 3.34 -5.07
C GLY A 55 1.07 3.72 -3.76
N PHE A 56 1.13 2.83 -2.76
CA PHE A 56 0.55 3.06 -1.44
C PHE A 56 1.19 4.24 -0.70
N VAL A 57 2.52 4.31 -0.68
CA VAL A 57 3.26 5.45 -0.10
C VAL A 57 2.88 6.76 -0.80
N THR A 58 2.78 6.74 -2.13
CA THR A 58 2.36 7.91 -2.91
C THR A 58 0.94 8.36 -2.54
N ALA A 59 0.00 7.41 -2.41
CA ALA A 59 -1.37 7.70 -1.99
C ALA A 59 -1.44 8.32 -0.59
N ILE A 60 -0.70 7.76 0.38
CA ILE A 60 -0.59 8.33 1.74
C ILE A 60 -0.09 9.77 1.67
N MET A 61 1.01 10.01 0.94
CA MET A 61 1.60 11.35 0.81
C MET A 61 0.61 12.35 0.21
N VAL A 62 -0.19 11.94 -0.78
CA VAL A 62 -1.24 12.78 -1.37
C VAL A 62 -2.34 13.11 -0.35
N VAL A 63 -2.80 12.12 0.42
CA VAL A 63 -3.82 12.33 1.46
C VAL A 63 -3.31 13.25 2.56
N LEU A 64 -2.08 13.03 3.04
CA LEU A 64 -1.45 13.88 4.06
C LEU A 64 -1.31 15.32 3.57
N ARG A 65 -0.82 15.54 2.35
CA ARG A 65 -0.73 16.88 1.75
C ARG A 65 -2.10 17.58 1.67
N LYS A 66 -3.15 16.85 1.29
CA LYS A 66 -4.52 17.39 1.26
C LYS A 66 -5.04 17.74 2.66
N ALA A 67 -4.76 16.91 3.66
CA ALA A 67 -5.16 17.15 5.04
C ALA A 67 -4.51 18.41 5.62
N VAL A 68 -3.18 18.55 5.44
CA VAL A 68 -2.42 19.73 5.88
C VAL A 68 -2.94 20.99 5.20
N LYS A 69 -3.12 20.99 3.86
CA LYS A 69 -3.63 22.15 3.13
C LYS A 69 -5.03 22.57 3.60
N LYS A 70 -5.90 21.60 3.93
CA LYS A 70 -7.24 21.88 4.46
C LYS A 70 -7.19 22.53 5.84
N GLN A 71 -6.24 22.13 6.69
CA GLN A 71 -6.05 22.71 8.02
C GLN A 71 -5.53 24.14 7.94
N THR A 72 -4.52 24.42 7.12
CA THR A 72 -3.97 25.78 6.93
C THR A 72 -5.04 26.77 6.44
N ARG A 73 -5.94 26.34 5.53
CA ARG A 73 -7.04 27.18 5.05
C ARG A 73 -8.08 27.52 6.12
N LYS A 74 -8.35 26.60 7.06
CA LYS A 74 -9.27 26.87 8.18
C LYS A 74 -8.69 27.89 9.15
N THR A 75 -7.43 27.71 9.56
CA THR A 75 -6.76 28.64 10.48
C THR A 75 -6.59 30.05 9.88
N GLY A 76 -6.30 30.16 8.57
CA GLY A 76 -6.21 31.46 7.90
C GLY A 76 -7.53 32.25 7.86
N HIS A 77 -8.68 31.57 7.73
CA HIS A 77 -9.99 32.22 7.78
C HIS A 77 -10.39 32.68 9.20
N GLU A 78 -9.96 31.97 10.24
CA GLU A 78 -10.22 32.37 11.64
C GLU A 78 -9.41 33.58 12.08
N ILE A 79 -8.21 33.80 11.52
CA ILE A 79 -7.35 34.95 11.85
C ILE A 79 -7.81 36.22 11.12
N VAL A 80 -8.33 36.11 9.90
CA VAL A 80 -8.81 37.26 9.09
C VAL A 80 -10.23 37.70 9.46
N GLY A 81 -10.99 36.87 10.18
CA GLY A 81 -12.35 37.17 10.63
C GLY A 81 -12.47 37.89 11.98
N ARG A 82 -11.37 38.38 12.55
CA ARG A 82 -11.34 39.19 13.78
C ARG A 82 -10.93 40.62 13.49
#